data_AF-A0A848YDR2-F1
#
_entry.id   AF-A0A848YDR2-F1
#
_cell.length_a   1.000
_cell.length_b   1.000
_cell.length_c   1.000
_cell.angle_alpha   90.00
_cell.angle_beta   90.00
_cell.angle_gamma   90.00
#
_symmetry.space_group_name_H-M   'P 1'
#
loop_
_entity.id
_entity.type
_entity.pdbx_description
1 polymer ?
#
loop_
_entity_poly.entity_id
_entity_poly.type
_entity_poly.pdbx_seq_one_letter_code
_entity_poly.pdbx_strand_id
1 'polypeptide(L)'
;MRRIEKVLLVLGILSLVVLALPDLGMLAAMTIIGLPLAIAYWAIPAIFLVTLVAYLIHRVLPLSGKLAVTASVVLAVAALALPPFVLNSAIHRQAASFAAGDLNKLSLPLTAHSIASREKFRFRKGATKCDGFCLHSLLTGTAKRFLVAHSDTPYGEVSPDQDAIAFQLERRQDCPPVSFKSGAHTLSFRRVNASTVRAADPVETLKLRISNGECLVSAPAKLGDADLVVSRGKVSTGVSRYAGTGFSLNLDTIAASRISVHEKKDGTSFGETFRQTQVQYRPFGWFMLPAPD
;
A
#
# COMPACT_ATOMS: atom_id res chain seq x y z
N MET A 1 14.74 48.95 -3.13
CA MET A 1 15.33 47.76 -3.80
C MET A 1 16.62 47.27 -3.12
N ARG A 2 17.66 48.09 -2.92
CA ARG A 2 18.92 47.67 -2.23
C ARG A 2 18.79 46.95 -0.87
N ARG A 3 17.74 47.23 -0.08
CA ARG A 3 17.50 46.50 1.20
C ARG A 3 17.04 45.07 0.99
N ILE A 4 16.23 44.79 -0.04
CA ILE A 4 15.71 43.45 -0.33
C ILE A 4 16.83 42.55 -0.87
N GLU A 5 17.72 43.09 -1.69
CA GLU A 5 18.90 42.37 -2.20
C GLU A 5 19.82 41.90 -1.06
N LYS A 6 20.05 42.76 -0.05
CA LYS A 6 20.81 42.37 1.15
C LYS A 6 20.11 41.26 1.95
N VAL A 7 18.79 41.34 2.11
CA VAL A 7 18.01 40.31 2.78
C VAL A 7 18.07 38.98 2.03
N LEU A 8 17.93 38.99 0.71
CA LEU A 8 18.05 37.80 -0.14
C LEU A 8 19.44 37.19 -0.05
N LEU A 9 20.50 38.01 -0.02
CA LEU A 9 21.87 37.53 0.12
C LEU A 9 22.08 36.83 1.46
N VAL A 10 21.61 37.43 2.56
CA VAL A 10 21.68 36.81 3.90
C VAL A 10 20.88 35.51 3.96
N LEU A 11 19.63 35.52 3.46
CA LEU A 11 18.79 34.32 3.41
C LEU A 11 19.39 33.22 2.53
N GLY A 12 20.05 33.58 1.43
CA GLY A 12 20.73 32.63 0.54
C GLY A 12 21.92 31.96 1.23
N ILE A 13 22.76 32.73 1.93
CA ILE A 13 23.87 32.17 2.73
C ILE A 13 23.34 31.24 3.82
N LEU A 14 22.32 31.69 4.59
CA LEU A 14 21.73 30.86 5.64
C LEU A 14 21.08 29.59 5.07
N SER A 15 20.46 29.65 3.90
CA SER A 15 19.88 28.47 3.23
C SER A 15 20.96 27.46 2.84
N LEU A 16 22.12 27.92 2.36
CA LEU A 16 23.26 27.05 2.08
C LEU A 16 23.78 26.36 3.34
N VAL A 17 23.87 27.10 4.46
CA VAL A 17 24.25 26.52 5.77
C VAL A 17 23.26 25.45 6.21
N VAL A 18 21.95 25.70 6.06
CA VAL A 18 20.90 24.73 6.41
C VAL A 18 20.99 23.46 5.57
N LEU A 19 21.25 23.59 4.27
CA LEU A 19 21.38 22.45 3.37
C LEU A 19 22.69 21.67 3.58
N ALA A 20 23.77 22.35 3.99
CA ALA A 20 25.06 21.72 4.27
C ALA A 20 25.11 21.02 5.63
N LEU A 21 24.35 21.51 6.62
CA LEU A 21 24.40 21.05 8.02
C LEU A 21 22.99 20.75 8.59
N PRO A 22 22.22 19.82 7.98
CA PRO A 22 20.85 19.54 8.43
C PRO A 22 20.77 19.04 9.88
N ASP A 23 21.83 18.41 10.37
CA ASP A 23 21.93 17.81 11.72
C ASP A 23 21.83 18.85 12.84
N LEU A 24 22.19 20.12 12.58
CA LEU A 24 22.06 21.20 13.57
C LEU A 24 20.59 21.45 13.95
N GLY A 25 19.67 21.36 12.98
CA GLY A 25 18.24 21.45 13.25
C GLY A 25 17.72 20.27 14.06
N MET A 26 18.24 19.07 13.78
CA MET A 26 17.90 17.85 14.52
C MET A 26 18.35 17.93 15.99
N LEU A 27 19.57 18.41 16.22
CA LEU A 27 20.11 18.64 17.57
C LEU A 27 19.28 19.69 18.33
N ALA A 28 18.91 20.79 17.69
CA ALA A 28 18.04 21.80 18.29
C ALA A 28 16.66 21.22 18.68
N ALA A 29 16.07 20.39 17.81
CA ALA A 29 14.75 19.79 18.02
C ALA A 29 14.67 18.82 19.22
N MET A 30 15.81 18.33 19.73
CA MET A 30 15.84 17.46 20.91
C MET A 30 15.51 18.20 22.22
N THR A 31 15.44 19.53 22.20
CA THR A 31 15.14 20.35 23.38
C THR A 31 13.82 21.10 23.21
N ILE A 32 13.08 21.30 24.30
CA ILE A 32 11.80 22.04 24.27
C ILE A 32 11.98 23.47 23.75
N ILE A 33 13.09 24.13 24.14
CA ILE A 33 13.44 25.49 23.71
C ILE A 33 14.00 25.51 22.28
N GLY A 34 14.68 24.45 21.86
CA GLY A 34 15.27 24.35 20.53
C GLY A 34 14.30 23.90 19.44
N LEU A 35 13.12 23.37 19.77
CA LEU A 35 12.11 23.03 18.78
C LEU A 35 11.65 24.26 17.94
N PRO A 36 11.30 25.42 18.53
CA PRO A 36 11.04 26.63 17.76
C PRO A 36 12.22 27.07 16.88
N LEU A 37 13.46 26.96 17.39
CA LEU A 37 14.67 27.30 16.64
C LEU A 37 14.90 26.34 15.48
N ALA A 38 14.63 25.04 15.66
CA ALA A 38 14.70 24.04 14.61
C ALA A 38 13.68 24.31 13.50
N ILE A 39 12.43 24.67 13.87
CA ILE A 39 11.40 25.06 12.90
C ILE A 39 11.84 26.30 12.11
N ALA A 40 12.35 27.34 12.78
CA ALA A 40 12.85 28.53 12.11
C ALA A 40 14.03 28.20 11.18
N TYR A 41 14.97 27.38 11.65
CA TYR A 41 16.14 26.92 10.89
C TYR A 41 15.75 26.17 9.61
N TRP A 42 14.85 25.19 9.72
CA TRP A 42 14.38 24.42 8.56
C TRP A 42 13.47 25.23 7.63
N ALA A 43 12.84 26.31 8.11
CA ALA A 43 12.03 27.19 7.29
C ALA A 43 12.87 28.15 6.41
N ILE A 44 14.13 28.42 6.76
CA ILE A 44 14.99 29.39 6.05
C ILE A 44 15.06 29.13 4.52
N PRO A 45 15.34 27.91 4.03
CA PRO A 45 15.37 27.64 2.59
C PRO A 45 14.04 27.93 1.88
N ALA A 46 12.91 27.62 2.53
CA ALA A 46 11.59 27.90 1.98
C ALA A 46 11.32 29.41 1.93
N ILE A 47 11.67 30.14 2.99
CA ILE A 47 11.52 31.61 3.05
C ILE A 47 12.40 32.28 1.99
N PHE A 48 13.64 31.82 1.82
CA PHE A 48 14.53 32.30 0.75
C PHE A 48 13.91 32.10 -0.63
N LEU A 49 13.39 30.90 -0.90
CA LEU A 49 12.83 30.58 -2.21
C LEU A 49 11.56 31.39 -2.51
N VAL A 50 10.65 31.53 -1.54
CA VAL A 50 9.45 32.38 -1.67
C VAL A 50 9.82 33.84 -1.90
N THR A 51 10.78 34.38 -1.13
CA THR A 51 11.21 35.78 -1.28
C THR A 51 11.93 36.04 -2.59
N LEU A 52 12.74 35.09 -3.07
CA LEU A 52 13.41 35.18 -4.37
C LEU A 52 12.40 35.22 -5.52
N VAL A 53 11.43 34.30 -5.52
CA VAL A 53 10.38 34.24 -6.56
C VAL A 53 9.51 35.50 -6.50
N ALA A 54 9.09 35.95 -5.32
CA ALA A 54 8.33 37.18 -5.16
C ALA A 54 9.10 38.41 -5.67
N TYR A 55 10.41 38.49 -5.40
CA TYR A 55 11.25 39.57 -5.91
C TYR A 55 11.35 39.56 -7.44
N LEU A 56 11.53 38.39 -8.06
CA LEU A 56 11.57 38.24 -9.51
C LEU A 56 10.24 38.65 -10.15
N ILE A 57 9.11 38.19 -9.60
CA ILE A 57 7.78 38.55 -10.09
C ILE A 57 7.54 40.06 -9.96
N HIS A 58 7.91 40.66 -8.81
CA HIS A 58 7.75 42.10 -8.57
C HIS A 58 8.48 42.95 -9.60
N ARG A 59 9.63 42.49 -10.11
CA ARG A 59 10.41 43.23 -11.12
C ARG A 59 9.74 43.25 -12.49
N VAL A 60 8.91 42.26 -12.79
CA VAL A 60 8.26 42.09 -14.11
C VAL A 60 6.81 42.60 -14.08
N LEU A 61 6.19 42.71 -12.91
CA LEU A 61 4.81 43.17 -12.75
C LEU A 61 4.69 44.68 -13.04
N PRO A 62 3.76 45.13 -13.92
CA PRO A 62 3.55 46.55 -14.23
C PRO A 62 2.74 47.29 -13.14
N LEU A 63 2.67 46.74 -11.93
CA LEU A 63 1.92 47.31 -10.81
C LEU A 63 2.87 48.15 -9.93
N SER A 64 2.33 49.17 -9.26
CA SER A 64 3.10 50.01 -8.33
C SER A 64 2.53 49.96 -6.91
N GLY A 65 3.36 50.36 -5.94
CA GLY A 65 2.95 50.48 -4.54
C GLY A 65 2.64 49.16 -3.82
N LYS A 66 1.76 49.23 -2.81
CA LYS A 66 1.39 48.08 -1.96
C LYS A 66 0.69 46.95 -2.72
N LEU A 67 -0.03 47.30 -3.79
CA LEU A 67 -0.70 46.35 -4.66
C LEU A 67 0.31 45.46 -5.39
N ALA A 68 1.42 46.03 -5.86
CA ALA A 68 2.48 45.28 -6.50
C ALA A 68 3.13 44.27 -5.54
N VAL A 69 3.40 44.68 -4.28
CA VAL A 69 4.00 43.80 -3.28
C VAL A 69 3.08 42.63 -2.93
N THR A 70 1.81 42.91 -2.66
CA THR A 70 0.81 41.87 -2.31
C THR A 70 0.59 40.91 -3.49
N ALA A 71 0.43 41.42 -4.71
CA ALA A 71 0.29 40.60 -5.91
C ALA A 71 1.53 39.71 -6.14
N SER A 72 2.74 40.24 -5.96
CA SER A 72 3.97 39.45 -6.11
C SER A 72 4.10 38.31 -5.09
N VAL A 73 3.71 38.54 -3.83
CA VAL A 73 3.70 37.49 -2.80
C VAL A 73 2.67 36.41 -3.14
N VAL A 74 1.45 36.80 -3.49
CA VAL A 74 0.39 35.84 -3.87
C VAL A 74 0.79 35.02 -5.10
N LEU A 75 1.34 35.67 -6.13
CA LEU A 75 1.82 34.98 -7.33
C LEU A 75 3.03 34.07 -7.04
N ALA A 76 3.92 34.45 -6.11
CA ALA A 76 5.02 33.59 -5.71
C ALA A 76 4.53 32.32 -5.00
N VAL A 77 3.56 32.46 -4.09
CA VAL A 77 2.92 31.30 -3.43
C VAL A 77 2.24 30.42 -4.47
N ALA A 78 1.49 31.01 -5.41
CA ALA A 78 0.84 30.26 -6.48
C ALA A 78 1.86 29.55 -7.40
N ALA A 79 2.95 30.21 -7.78
CA ALA A 79 4.00 29.65 -8.63
C ALA A 79 4.72 28.46 -7.97
N LEU A 80 4.79 28.42 -6.64
CA LEU A 80 5.41 27.33 -5.89
C LEU A 80 4.41 26.21 -5.56
N ALA A 81 3.14 26.53 -5.37
CA ALA A 81 2.09 25.55 -5.09
C ALA A 81 1.57 24.85 -6.36
N LEU A 82 1.63 25.52 -7.53
CA LEU A 82 1.07 25.00 -8.78
C LEU A 82 1.81 23.75 -9.29
N PRO A 83 3.16 23.69 -9.33
CA PRO A 83 3.88 22.50 -9.79
C PRO A 83 3.52 21.22 -9.01
N PRO A 84 3.57 21.17 -7.66
CA PRO A 84 3.17 19.96 -6.95
C PRO A 84 1.70 19.64 -7.16
N PHE A 85 0.80 20.63 -7.25
CA PHE A 85 -0.62 20.37 -7.52
C PHE A 85 -0.83 19.72 -8.89
N VAL A 86 -0.21 20.26 -9.94
CA VAL A 86 -0.32 19.74 -11.31
C VAL A 86 0.30 18.35 -11.41
N LEU A 87 1.52 18.16 -10.89
CA LEU A 87 2.23 16.87 -10.91
C LEU A 87 1.47 15.79 -10.13
N ASN A 88 0.94 16.13 -8.94
CA ASN A 88 0.18 15.17 -8.12
C ASN A 88 -1.19 14.86 -8.73
N SER A 89 -1.81 15.78 -9.47
CA SER A 89 -3.12 15.53 -10.10
C SER A 89 -3.10 14.35 -11.08
N ALA A 90 -1.98 14.13 -11.78
CA ALA A 90 -1.80 13.00 -12.69
C ALA A 90 -1.70 11.69 -11.90
N ILE A 91 -0.90 11.69 -10.84
CA ILE A 91 -0.73 10.54 -9.93
C ILE A 91 -2.07 10.17 -9.28
N HIS A 92 -2.84 11.15 -8.80
CA HIS A 92 -4.15 10.92 -8.21
C HIS A 92 -5.15 10.34 -9.22
N ARG A 93 -5.17 10.84 -10.46
CA ARG A 93 -6.03 10.29 -11.52
C ARG A 93 -5.65 8.85 -11.87
N GLN A 94 -4.36 8.57 -11.98
CA GLN A 94 -3.88 7.21 -12.24
C GLN A 94 -4.18 6.28 -11.06
N ALA A 95 -3.97 6.72 -9.82
CA ALA A 95 -4.35 5.97 -8.62
C ALA A 95 -5.85 5.68 -8.57
N ALA A 96 -6.68 6.70 -8.84
CA ALA A 96 -8.13 6.54 -8.92
C ALA A 96 -8.56 5.55 -10.03
N SER A 97 -7.86 5.54 -11.16
CA SER A 97 -8.16 4.62 -12.26
C SER A 97 -7.99 3.14 -11.88
N PHE A 98 -7.08 2.81 -10.95
CA PHE A 98 -6.91 1.44 -10.47
C PHE A 98 -8.10 0.96 -9.61
N ALA A 99 -8.72 1.88 -8.87
CA ALA A 99 -9.87 1.62 -7.99
C ALA A 99 -11.23 1.93 -8.64
N ALA A 100 -11.26 2.54 -9.83
CA ALA A 100 -12.50 2.96 -10.50
C ALA A 100 -13.46 1.79 -10.80
N GLY A 101 -12.94 0.55 -10.87
CA GLY A 101 -13.73 -0.66 -11.07
C GLY A 101 -14.00 -1.46 -9.80
N ASP A 102 -13.72 -0.92 -8.62
CA ASP A 102 -14.01 -1.58 -7.34
C ASP A 102 -15.52 -1.67 -7.13
N LEU A 103 -15.96 -2.78 -6.54
CA LEU A 103 -17.38 -3.08 -6.37
C LEU A 103 -17.59 -3.91 -5.11
N ASN A 104 -18.74 -3.72 -4.46
CA ASN A 104 -19.14 -4.50 -3.31
C ASN A 104 -20.61 -4.92 -3.45
N LYS A 105 -20.82 -6.13 -3.98
CA LYS A 105 -22.11 -6.80 -4.09
C LYS A 105 -22.17 -8.04 -3.19
N LEU A 106 -21.28 -8.11 -2.19
CA LEU A 106 -21.17 -9.26 -1.30
C LEU A 106 -22.39 -9.30 -0.38
N SER A 107 -23.25 -10.31 -0.55
CA SER A 107 -24.33 -10.58 0.40
C SER A 107 -23.79 -11.38 1.59
N LEU A 108 -23.91 -10.83 2.79
CA LEU A 108 -23.61 -11.53 4.04
C LEU A 108 -24.90 -12.17 4.60
N PRO A 109 -24.83 -13.36 5.23
CA PRO A 109 -23.64 -14.18 5.47
C PRO A 109 -23.20 -14.98 4.23
N LEU A 110 -21.90 -15.24 4.10
CA LEU A 110 -21.34 -16.11 3.05
C LEU A 110 -21.71 -17.57 3.34
N THR A 111 -22.36 -18.25 2.41
CA THR A 111 -22.78 -19.66 2.54
C THR A 111 -21.82 -20.66 1.87
N ALA A 112 -20.65 -20.20 1.40
CA ALA A 112 -19.69 -21.05 0.69
C ALA A 112 -19.09 -22.13 1.61
N HIS A 113 -19.17 -23.39 1.18
CA HIS A 113 -18.55 -24.51 1.90
C HIS A 113 -17.12 -24.80 1.40
N SER A 114 -16.87 -24.45 0.15
CA SER A 114 -15.58 -24.60 -0.52
C SER A 114 -15.07 -23.24 -1.01
N ILE A 115 -13.87 -22.87 -0.57
CA ILE A 115 -13.23 -21.60 -0.91
C ILE A 115 -11.95 -21.88 -1.68
N ALA A 116 -11.70 -21.18 -2.77
CA ALA A 116 -10.44 -21.21 -3.49
C ALA A 116 -9.65 -19.91 -3.28
N SER A 117 -8.32 -19.99 -3.17
CA SER A 117 -7.42 -18.88 -3.41
C SER A 117 -6.72 -19.01 -4.75
N ARG A 118 -6.67 -17.90 -5.50
CA ARG A 118 -5.92 -17.76 -6.75
C ARG A 118 -4.87 -16.68 -6.58
N GLU A 119 -3.61 -17.07 -6.52
CA GLU A 119 -2.50 -16.14 -6.38
C GLU A 119 -1.29 -16.52 -7.22
N LYS A 120 -0.45 -15.51 -7.46
CA LYS A 120 0.89 -15.73 -7.98
C LYS A 120 1.82 -16.08 -6.83
N PHE A 121 2.19 -17.35 -6.73
CA PHE A 121 3.13 -17.83 -5.73
C PHE A 121 4.39 -18.44 -6.35
N ARG A 122 5.49 -18.33 -5.61
CA ARG A 122 6.69 -19.16 -5.83
C ARG A 122 6.82 -20.12 -4.66
N PHE A 123 6.20 -21.30 -4.76
CA PHE A 123 6.36 -22.33 -3.75
C PHE A 123 7.76 -22.95 -3.83
N ARG A 124 8.42 -23.09 -2.68
CA ARG A 124 9.64 -23.92 -2.59
C ARG A 124 9.24 -25.38 -2.72
N LYS A 125 10.07 -26.19 -3.37
CA LYS A 125 9.87 -27.65 -3.43
C LYS A 125 9.76 -28.21 -2.00
N GLY A 126 8.73 -29.00 -1.73
CA GLY A 126 8.49 -29.64 -0.43
C GLY A 126 7.77 -28.79 0.64
N ALA A 127 7.48 -27.50 0.39
CA ALA A 127 6.70 -26.69 1.32
C ALA A 127 5.19 -26.91 1.14
N THR A 128 4.44 -26.87 2.24
CA THR A 128 2.96 -26.91 2.20
C THR A 128 2.44 -25.69 1.43
N LYS A 129 1.58 -25.93 0.44
CA LYS A 129 1.03 -24.86 -0.41
C LYS A 129 -0.20 -24.15 0.17
N CYS A 130 -0.63 -24.55 1.37
CA CYS A 130 -1.68 -23.92 2.15
C CYS A 130 -1.06 -22.82 3.04
N ASP A 131 -1.40 -21.57 2.76
CA ASP A 131 -0.90 -20.38 3.46
C ASP A 131 -1.70 -20.09 4.75
N GLY A 132 -1.44 -18.94 5.39
CA GLY A 132 -2.17 -18.54 6.60
C GLY A 132 -3.68 -18.39 6.39
N PHE A 133 -4.12 -17.87 5.23
CA PHE A 133 -5.55 -17.72 4.94
C PHE A 133 -6.24 -19.07 4.74
N CYS A 134 -5.61 -19.99 4.01
CA CYS A 134 -6.06 -21.37 3.85
C CYS A 134 -6.21 -22.07 5.21
N LEU A 135 -5.17 -22.01 6.07
CA LEU A 135 -5.19 -22.64 7.39
C LEU A 135 -6.28 -22.05 8.29
N HIS A 136 -6.36 -20.72 8.39
CA HIS A 136 -7.36 -20.09 9.23
C HIS A 136 -8.78 -20.46 8.78
N SER A 137 -9.05 -20.46 7.47
CA SER A 137 -10.37 -20.80 6.93
C SER A 137 -10.80 -22.22 7.29
N LEU A 138 -9.88 -23.19 7.28
CA LEU A 138 -10.14 -24.57 7.68
C LEU A 138 -10.27 -24.72 9.20
N LEU A 139 -9.38 -24.09 9.97
CA LEU A 139 -9.33 -24.24 11.44
C LEU A 139 -10.50 -23.58 12.17
N THR A 140 -11.03 -22.46 11.63
CA THR A 140 -12.24 -21.81 12.15
C THR A 140 -13.53 -22.48 11.69
N GLY A 141 -13.45 -23.42 10.74
CA GLY A 141 -14.61 -24.05 10.13
C GLY A 141 -15.36 -23.14 9.15
N THR A 142 -14.77 -22.01 8.73
CA THR A 142 -15.35 -21.12 7.70
C THR A 142 -15.48 -21.84 6.37
N ALA A 143 -14.51 -22.69 6.03
CA ALA A 143 -14.57 -23.58 4.88
C ALA A 143 -14.36 -25.03 5.32
N LYS A 144 -15.12 -25.96 4.72
CA LYS A 144 -14.87 -27.40 4.89
C LYS A 144 -13.70 -27.86 4.02
N ARG A 145 -13.52 -27.21 2.87
CA ARG A 145 -12.48 -27.51 1.87
C ARG A 145 -11.91 -26.21 1.32
N PHE A 146 -10.60 -26.13 1.22
CA PHE A 146 -9.90 -24.95 0.71
C PHE A 146 -9.04 -25.32 -0.51
N LEU A 147 -9.22 -24.64 -1.63
CA LEU A 147 -8.50 -24.92 -2.86
C LEU A 147 -7.42 -23.86 -3.10
N VAL A 148 -6.23 -24.27 -3.50
CA VAL A 148 -5.14 -23.33 -3.85
C VAL A 148 -4.79 -23.52 -5.32
N ALA A 149 -4.96 -22.47 -6.11
CA ALA A 149 -4.62 -22.44 -7.53
C ALA A 149 -3.51 -21.42 -7.80
N HIS A 150 -2.50 -21.85 -8.54
CA HIS A 150 -1.44 -20.97 -9.02
C HIS A 150 -1.90 -20.24 -10.28
N SER A 151 -1.78 -18.91 -10.31
CA SER A 151 -2.07 -18.12 -11.49
C SER A 151 -1.03 -17.02 -11.69
N ASP A 152 -0.49 -16.91 -12.90
CA ASP A 152 0.35 -15.77 -13.28
C ASP A 152 -0.46 -14.48 -13.45
N THR A 153 -1.75 -14.61 -13.76
CA THR A 153 -2.70 -13.52 -14.00
C THR A 153 -3.92 -13.69 -13.07
N PRO A 154 -3.76 -13.47 -11.74
CA PRO A 154 -4.82 -13.70 -10.77
C PRO A 154 -6.05 -12.80 -10.96
N TYR A 155 -6.02 -11.81 -11.86
CA TYR A 155 -7.16 -10.93 -12.16
C TYR A 155 -7.80 -11.19 -13.52
N GLY A 156 -7.32 -12.19 -14.26
CA GLY A 156 -7.98 -12.62 -15.49
C GLY A 156 -9.30 -13.33 -15.22
N GLU A 157 -9.98 -13.74 -16.28
CA GLU A 157 -11.19 -14.56 -16.16
C GLU A 157 -10.92 -15.84 -15.34
N VAL A 158 -11.90 -16.26 -14.56
CA VAL A 158 -11.79 -17.44 -13.70
C VAL A 158 -12.14 -18.67 -14.51
N SER A 159 -11.12 -19.45 -14.90
CA SER A 159 -11.32 -20.72 -15.59
C SER A 159 -11.65 -21.84 -14.59
N PRO A 160 -12.82 -22.49 -14.69
CA PRO A 160 -13.19 -23.61 -13.81
C PRO A 160 -12.24 -24.81 -13.94
N ASP A 161 -11.66 -25.01 -15.12
CA ASP A 161 -10.78 -26.14 -15.43
C ASP A 161 -9.34 -25.97 -14.93
N GLN A 162 -9.03 -24.82 -14.34
CA GLN A 162 -7.73 -24.53 -13.77
C GLN A 162 -7.39 -25.53 -12.65
N ASP A 163 -6.18 -26.09 -12.72
CA ASP A 163 -5.68 -27.02 -11.70
C ASP A 163 -5.55 -26.34 -10.34
N ALA A 164 -6.06 -27.01 -9.33
CA ALA A 164 -5.98 -26.59 -7.94
C ALA A 164 -5.58 -27.75 -7.04
N ILE A 165 -5.12 -27.43 -5.85
CA ILE A 165 -4.88 -28.41 -4.79
C ILE A 165 -5.88 -28.13 -3.68
N ALA A 166 -6.76 -29.09 -3.43
CA ALA A 166 -7.69 -29.03 -2.33
C ALA A 166 -7.01 -29.46 -1.03
N PHE A 167 -7.28 -28.72 0.03
CA PHE A 167 -6.88 -28.97 1.40
C PHE A 167 -8.13 -29.12 2.26
N GLN A 168 -8.13 -30.11 3.14
CA GLN A 168 -9.19 -30.33 4.12
C GLN A 168 -8.64 -31.01 5.37
N LEU A 169 -9.36 -30.89 6.48
CA LEU A 169 -9.03 -31.56 7.73
C LEU A 169 -9.82 -32.86 7.81
N GLU A 170 -9.11 -33.98 7.94
CA GLU A 170 -9.70 -35.32 8.07
C GLU A 170 -9.09 -36.06 9.24
N ARG A 171 -9.89 -36.87 9.93
CA ARG A 171 -9.37 -37.73 10.99
C ARG A 171 -8.67 -38.96 10.38
N ARG A 172 -7.38 -39.15 10.64
CA ARG A 172 -6.59 -40.30 10.17
C ARG A 172 -5.68 -40.83 11.28
N GLN A 173 -5.29 -42.09 11.16
CA GLN A 173 -4.32 -42.72 12.08
C GLN A 173 -2.91 -42.17 11.85
N ASP A 174 -2.53 -41.97 10.58
CA ASP A 174 -1.25 -41.41 10.18
C ASP A 174 -1.43 -40.12 9.37
N CYS A 175 -0.80 -39.03 9.82
CA CYS A 175 -0.82 -37.76 9.12
C CYS A 175 0.34 -37.64 8.12
N PRO A 176 0.10 -37.11 6.91
CA PRO A 176 1.18 -36.81 5.98
C PRO A 176 2.09 -35.72 6.56
N PRO A 177 3.40 -35.73 6.22
CA PRO A 177 4.32 -34.72 6.71
C PRO A 177 3.97 -33.34 6.14
N VAL A 178 3.80 -32.36 7.03
CA VAL A 178 3.54 -30.96 6.67
C VAL A 178 4.72 -30.09 7.09
N SER A 179 5.20 -29.26 6.14
CA SER A 179 6.27 -28.28 6.39
C SER A 179 5.73 -26.87 6.21
N PHE A 180 5.79 -26.06 7.27
CA PHE A 180 5.38 -24.65 7.26
C PHE A 180 6.59 -23.76 7.46
N LYS A 181 6.55 -22.57 6.84
CA LYS A 181 7.58 -21.55 7.05
C LYS A 181 7.19 -20.73 8.27
N SER A 182 8.02 -20.77 9.31
CA SER A 182 7.77 -20.00 10.54
C SER A 182 7.59 -18.49 10.25
N GLY A 183 6.57 -17.87 10.85
CA GLY A 183 6.35 -16.42 10.84
C GLY A 183 5.55 -15.81 9.67
N ALA A 184 5.04 -16.60 8.72
CA ALA A 184 4.29 -16.10 7.55
C ALA A 184 2.77 -16.39 7.60
N HIS A 185 2.25 -16.93 8.70
CA HIS A 185 0.89 -17.47 8.78
C HIS A 185 -0.04 -16.68 9.72
N THR A 186 0.46 -15.67 10.41
CA THR A 186 -0.36 -14.87 11.32
C THR A 186 -1.26 -13.91 10.57
N LEU A 187 -2.59 -14.09 10.69
CA LEU A 187 -3.54 -13.06 10.29
C LEU A 187 -3.71 -12.06 11.45
N SER A 188 -3.16 -10.86 11.30
CA SER A 188 -3.46 -9.77 12.21
C SER A 188 -4.78 -9.12 11.81
N PHE A 189 -5.86 -9.47 12.51
CA PHE A 189 -7.12 -8.72 12.38
C PHE A 189 -6.96 -7.36 13.08
N ARG A 190 -7.16 -6.26 12.34
CA ARG A 190 -7.26 -4.92 12.94
C ARG A 190 -8.58 -4.85 13.70
N ARG A 191 -8.56 -5.11 15.01
CA ARG A 191 -9.72 -4.84 15.88
C ARG A 191 -9.88 -3.33 16.07
N VAL A 192 -11.14 -2.90 16.16
CA VAL A 192 -11.58 -1.51 16.39
C VAL A 192 -11.11 -0.96 17.75
N ASN A 193 -10.72 -1.83 18.70
CA ASN A 193 -10.24 -1.43 20.02
C ASN A 193 -8.79 -1.88 20.24
N ALA A 194 -7.95 -0.95 20.71
CA ALA A 194 -6.49 -0.93 20.69
C ALA A 194 -5.76 -1.92 21.62
N SER A 195 -6.20 -3.18 21.71
CA SER A 195 -5.37 -4.27 22.25
C SER A 195 -5.11 -5.29 21.15
N THR A 196 -3.87 -5.31 20.65
CA THR A 196 -3.36 -6.33 19.75
C THR A 196 -3.25 -7.66 20.50
N VAL A 197 -4.36 -8.36 20.68
CA VAL A 197 -4.32 -9.79 20.98
C VAL A 197 -3.79 -10.45 19.71
N ARG A 198 -2.53 -10.94 19.75
CA ARG A 198 -1.99 -11.76 18.66
C ARG A 198 -2.91 -12.97 18.53
N ALA A 199 -3.56 -13.13 17.38
CA ALA A 199 -4.25 -14.37 17.08
C ALA A 199 -3.25 -15.52 17.23
N ALA A 200 -3.68 -16.63 17.84
CA ALA A 200 -2.85 -17.82 17.96
C ALA A 200 -2.31 -18.21 16.58
N ASP A 201 -1.04 -18.61 16.50
CA ASP A 201 -0.44 -19.02 15.23
C ASP A 201 -1.24 -20.22 14.68
N PRO A 202 -1.83 -20.11 13.48
CA PRO A 202 -2.61 -21.22 12.92
C PRO A 202 -1.76 -22.47 12.72
N VAL A 203 -0.43 -22.35 12.61
CA VAL A 203 0.46 -23.50 12.54
C VAL A 203 0.52 -24.24 13.87
N GLU A 204 0.54 -23.54 15.00
CA GLU A 204 0.51 -24.16 16.33
C GLU A 204 -0.83 -24.84 16.58
N THR A 205 -1.93 -24.19 16.19
CA THR A 205 -3.28 -24.75 16.29
C THR A 205 -3.42 -26.00 15.41
N LEU A 206 -2.85 -25.99 14.21
CA LEU A 206 -2.83 -27.16 13.34
C LEU A 206 -2.01 -28.30 13.93
N LYS A 207 -0.83 -28.02 14.50
CA LYS A 207 -0.02 -29.05 15.18
C LYS A 207 -0.79 -29.72 16.32
N LEU A 208 -1.57 -28.94 17.07
CA LEU A 208 -2.45 -29.46 18.12
C LEU A 208 -3.59 -30.34 17.55
N ARG A 209 -4.18 -29.96 16.42
CA ARG A 209 -5.18 -30.80 15.74
C ARG A 209 -4.59 -32.08 15.18
N ILE A 210 -3.39 -32.02 14.60
CA ILE A 210 -2.63 -33.17 14.13
C ILE A 210 -2.36 -34.14 15.28
N SER A 211 -1.95 -33.66 16.47
CA SER A 211 -1.78 -34.53 17.64
C SER A 211 -3.09 -35.18 18.12
N ASN A 212 -4.24 -34.58 17.81
CA ASN A 212 -5.56 -35.15 18.09
C ASN A 212 -6.08 -36.08 16.97
N GLY A 213 -5.26 -36.33 15.94
CA GLY A 213 -5.59 -37.19 14.80
C GLY A 213 -6.32 -36.50 13.65
N GLU A 214 -6.51 -35.17 13.69
CA GLU A 214 -7.05 -34.39 12.57
C GLU A 214 -5.91 -33.91 11.67
N CYS A 215 -5.74 -34.59 10.54
CA CYS A 215 -4.67 -34.37 9.60
C CYS A 215 -5.07 -33.40 8.48
N LEU A 216 -4.13 -32.56 8.04
CA LEU A 216 -4.28 -31.77 6.82
C LEU A 216 -4.00 -32.66 5.61
N VAL A 217 -5.03 -32.95 4.83
CA VAL A 217 -4.95 -33.78 3.63
C VAL A 217 -4.98 -32.88 2.40
N SER A 218 -4.14 -33.20 1.42
CA SER A 218 -4.13 -32.52 0.11
C SER A 218 -4.53 -33.47 -1.01
N ALA A 219 -5.37 -33.02 -1.93
CA ALA A 219 -5.80 -33.78 -3.11
C ALA A 219 -5.82 -32.90 -4.37
N PRO A 220 -5.55 -33.45 -5.56
CA PRO A 220 -5.75 -32.72 -6.81
C PRO A 220 -7.23 -32.37 -6.99
N ALA A 221 -7.51 -31.17 -7.46
CA ALA A 221 -8.86 -30.64 -7.64
C ALA A 221 -8.91 -29.65 -8.80
N LYS A 222 -10.11 -29.22 -9.18
CA LYS A 222 -10.31 -28.15 -10.15
C LYS A 222 -10.88 -26.92 -9.47
N LEU A 223 -10.58 -25.74 -10.00
CA LEU A 223 -11.10 -24.49 -9.43
C LEU A 223 -12.64 -24.43 -9.48
N GLY A 224 -13.25 -25.10 -10.46
CA GLY A 224 -14.70 -25.28 -10.58
C GLY A 224 -15.36 -26.02 -9.41
N ASP A 225 -14.59 -26.75 -8.60
CA ASP A 225 -15.09 -27.42 -7.40
C ASP A 225 -15.34 -26.44 -6.24
N ALA A 226 -14.92 -25.18 -6.37
CA ALA A 226 -15.10 -24.15 -5.36
C ALA A 226 -16.42 -23.38 -5.54
N ASP A 227 -17.08 -23.04 -4.42
CA ASP A 227 -18.26 -22.17 -4.40
C ASP A 227 -17.84 -20.70 -4.53
N LEU A 228 -16.67 -20.36 -3.98
CA LEU A 228 -16.15 -19.00 -3.91
C LEU A 228 -14.65 -18.96 -4.23
N VAL A 229 -14.24 -18.06 -5.12
CA VAL A 229 -12.85 -17.88 -5.55
C VAL A 229 -12.35 -16.50 -5.15
N VAL A 230 -11.38 -16.47 -4.23
CA VAL A 230 -10.66 -15.25 -3.84
C VAL A 230 -9.40 -15.15 -4.66
N SER A 231 -9.27 -14.10 -5.48
CA SER A 231 -8.04 -13.80 -6.18
C SER A 231 -7.29 -12.65 -5.56
N ARG A 232 -5.98 -12.82 -5.36
CA ARG A 232 -5.11 -11.82 -4.73
C ARG A 232 -3.79 -11.69 -5.50
N GLY A 233 -3.25 -10.47 -5.55
CA GLY A 233 -1.97 -10.21 -6.18
C GLY A 233 -1.54 -8.75 -6.18
N LYS A 234 -0.62 -8.42 -7.08
CA LYS A 234 -0.22 -7.05 -7.41
C LYS A 234 -0.67 -6.75 -8.83
N VAL A 235 -1.36 -5.63 -9.02
CA VAL A 235 -1.76 -5.08 -10.33
C VAL A 235 -0.62 -4.25 -10.90
N SER A 236 0.03 -3.46 -10.05
CA SER A 236 1.26 -2.72 -10.38
C SER A 236 2.26 -2.86 -9.24
N THR A 237 3.52 -3.08 -9.56
CA THR A 237 4.60 -3.24 -8.56
C THR A 237 5.23 -1.92 -8.14
N GLY A 238 5.08 -0.84 -8.93
CA GLY A 238 5.81 0.41 -8.77
C GLY A 238 7.33 0.23 -8.74
N VAL A 239 8.08 1.33 -8.74
CA VAL A 239 9.52 1.33 -8.48
C VAL A 239 9.77 1.36 -6.98
N SER A 240 10.65 0.47 -6.50
CA SER A 240 11.04 0.32 -5.08
C SER A 240 11.67 1.60 -4.50
N ARG A 241 11.38 1.87 -3.21
CA ARG A 241 11.93 2.97 -2.39
C ARG A 241 13.48 3.03 -2.33
N TYR A 242 14.16 1.95 -2.72
CA TYR A 242 15.61 1.77 -2.61
C TYR A 242 16.32 1.57 -3.95
N ALA A 243 15.58 1.55 -5.07
CA ALA A 243 16.22 1.65 -6.36
C ALA A 243 16.71 3.09 -6.47
N GLY A 244 18.02 3.31 -6.28
CA GLY A 244 18.68 4.62 -6.19
C GLY A 244 18.59 5.45 -7.48
N THR A 245 17.38 5.68 -7.98
CA THR A 245 17.09 6.50 -9.12
C THR A 245 17.04 7.94 -8.64
N GLY A 246 17.93 8.76 -9.20
CA GLY A 246 17.94 10.21 -8.98
C GLY A 246 16.59 10.86 -9.26
N PHE A 247 16.54 12.18 -9.06
CA PHE A 247 15.34 12.99 -9.23
C PHE A 247 14.73 12.77 -10.63
N SER A 248 13.71 11.92 -10.73
CA SER A 248 12.97 11.66 -11.96
C SER A 248 11.52 12.01 -11.73
N LEU A 249 11.05 12.99 -12.51
CA LEU A 249 9.71 13.53 -12.44
C LEU A 249 8.64 12.51 -12.87
N ASN A 250 9.05 11.42 -13.52
CA ASN A 250 8.17 10.40 -14.10
C ASN A 250 8.34 9.01 -13.47
N LEU A 251 8.82 8.91 -12.22
CA LEU A 251 8.91 7.62 -11.55
C LEU A 251 7.50 7.05 -11.30
N ASP A 252 7.23 5.87 -11.84
CA ASP A 252 6.03 5.10 -11.52
C ASP A 252 6.14 4.58 -10.07
N THR A 253 5.76 5.42 -9.12
CA THR A 253 5.76 5.08 -7.69
C THR A 253 4.47 4.38 -7.26
N ILE A 254 3.54 4.14 -8.19
CA ILE A 254 2.22 3.61 -7.87
C ILE A 254 2.30 2.09 -7.77
N ALA A 255 2.25 1.59 -6.54
CA ALA A 255 2.03 0.19 -6.26
C ALA A 255 0.53 -0.04 -6.03
N ALA A 256 -0.05 -1.01 -6.72
CA ALA A 256 -1.46 -1.35 -6.57
C ALA A 256 -1.60 -2.85 -6.31
N SER A 257 -2.35 -3.21 -5.27
CA SER A 257 -2.72 -4.59 -4.95
C SER A 257 -4.22 -4.73 -4.94
N ARG A 258 -4.73 -5.77 -5.59
CA ARG A 258 -6.17 -6.01 -5.70
C ARG A 258 -6.55 -7.34 -5.09
N ILE A 259 -7.72 -7.36 -4.46
CA ILE A 259 -8.43 -8.54 -4.02
C ILE A 259 -9.77 -8.54 -4.76
N SER A 260 -10.11 -9.67 -5.38
CA SER A 260 -11.39 -9.86 -6.06
C SER A 260 -12.00 -11.19 -5.64
N VAL A 261 -13.29 -11.20 -5.31
CA VAL A 261 -14.05 -12.38 -4.94
C VAL A 261 -15.03 -12.68 -6.05
N HIS A 262 -15.04 -13.94 -6.48
CA HIS A 262 -15.98 -14.44 -7.46
C HIS A 262 -16.83 -15.52 -6.83
N GLU A 263 -18.13 -15.43 -7.04
CA GLU A 263 -19.12 -16.40 -6.59
C GLU A 263 -19.64 -17.19 -7.78
N LYS A 264 -19.91 -18.46 -7.56
CA LYS A 264 -20.45 -19.36 -8.58
C LYS A 264 -21.91 -19.00 -8.87
N LYS A 265 -22.24 -18.72 -10.14
CA LYS A 265 -23.61 -18.33 -10.55
C LYS A 265 -24.45 -19.49 -11.08
N ASP A 266 -23.92 -20.24 -12.05
CA ASP A 266 -24.69 -21.24 -12.80
C ASP A 266 -23.99 -22.61 -12.87
N GLY A 267 -23.29 -23.01 -11.81
CA GLY A 267 -22.59 -24.30 -11.76
C GLY A 267 -21.28 -24.35 -12.58
N THR A 268 -21.13 -23.46 -13.56
CA THR A 268 -20.01 -23.44 -14.53
C THR A 268 -19.33 -22.08 -14.64
N SER A 269 -19.99 -21.00 -14.22
CA SER A 269 -19.49 -19.63 -14.35
C SER A 269 -19.27 -18.97 -12.99
N PHE A 270 -18.25 -18.11 -12.93
CA PHE A 270 -17.90 -17.31 -11.77
C PHE A 270 -18.19 -15.84 -12.05
N GLY A 271 -19.08 -15.24 -11.25
CA GLY A 271 -19.36 -13.82 -11.31
C GLY A 271 -18.60 -13.06 -10.23
N GLU A 272 -17.93 -11.96 -10.60
CA GLU A 272 -17.28 -11.10 -9.61
C GLU A 272 -18.34 -10.38 -8.75
N THR A 273 -18.28 -10.60 -7.44
CA THR A 273 -19.20 -10.02 -6.45
C THR A 273 -18.51 -9.01 -5.54
N PHE A 274 -17.19 -9.06 -5.43
CA PHE A 274 -16.42 -8.07 -4.68
C PHE A 274 -15.10 -7.78 -5.37
N ARG A 275 -14.69 -6.52 -5.40
CA ARG A 275 -13.36 -6.08 -5.82
C ARG A 275 -12.95 -4.90 -4.96
N GLN A 276 -11.75 -4.99 -4.40
CA GLN A 276 -11.10 -3.91 -3.70
C GLN A 276 -9.66 -3.78 -4.16
N THR A 277 -9.27 -2.56 -4.52
CA THR A 277 -7.93 -2.23 -4.98
C THR A 277 -7.30 -1.25 -3.98
N GLN A 278 -6.26 -1.71 -3.30
CA GLN A 278 -5.42 -0.87 -2.46
C GLN A 278 -4.31 -0.27 -3.31
N VAL A 279 -4.22 1.06 -3.32
CA VAL A 279 -3.21 1.82 -4.06
C VAL A 279 -2.30 2.52 -3.07
N GLN A 280 -0.99 2.38 -3.26
CA GLN A 280 0.05 3.06 -2.49
C GLN A 280 0.91 3.86 -3.46
N TYR A 281 1.10 5.14 -3.20
CA TYR A 281 1.94 6.01 -4.01
C TYR A 281 2.59 7.08 -3.13
N ARG A 282 3.61 7.76 -3.64
CA ARG A 282 4.21 8.94 -2.98
C ARG A 282 3.96 10.18 -3.84
N PRO A 283 3.31 11.21 -3.31
CA PRO A 283 3.17 12.47 -4.03
C PRO A 283 4.52 13.15 -4.22
N PHE A 284 4.63 13.92 -5.29
CA PHE A 284 5.71 14.87 -5.48
C PHE A 284 5.72 15.88 -4.33
N GLY A 285 6.90 16.11 -3.75
CA GLY A 285 7.04 16.97 -2.57
C GLY A 285 6.40 16.39 -1.31
N TRP A 286 6.51 15.07 -1.08
CA TRP A 286 5.94 14.37 0.10
C TRP A 286 6.30 14.98 1.47
N PHE A 287 7.37 15.77 1.55
CA PHE A 287 7.76 16.50 2.76
C PHE A 287 6.98 17.82 2.93
N MET A 288 6.34 18.33 1.88
CA MET A 288 5.51 19.54 1.88
C MET A 288 4.00 19.25 1.89
N LEU A 289 3.57 18.04 1.53
CA LEU A 289 2.15 17.66 1.47
C LEU A 289 1.92 16.30 2.16
N PRO A 290 0.98 16.20 3.12
CA PRO A 290 0.61 14.91 3.69
C PRO A 290 0.04 14.01 2.59
N ALA A 291 0.57 12.79 2.47
CA ALA A 291 -0.02 11.78 1.61
C ALA A 291 -1.35 11.32 2.23
N PRO A 292 -2.41 11.10 1.43
CA PRO A 292 -3.61 10.43 1.93
C PRO A 292 -3.25 8.97 2.26
N ASP A 293 -3.54 8.56 3.50
CA ASP A 293 -3.44 7.17 3.98
C ASP A 293 -4.50 6.25 3.34
#